data_AF-A0A971P9E2-F1
#
_entry.id   AF-A0A971P9E2-F1
#
_cell.length_a   1.000
_cell.length_b   1.000
_cell.length_c   1.000
_cell.angle_alpha   90.00
_cell.angle_beta   90.00
_cell.angle_gamma   90.00
#
_symmetry.space_group_name_H-M   'P 1'
#
loop_
_entity.id
_entity.type
_entity.pdbx_description
1 polymer ?
#
loop_
_entity_poly.entity_id
_entity_poly.type
_entity_poly.pdbx_seq_one_letter_code
_entity_poly.pdbx_strand_id
1 'polypeptide(L)'
;MIKSIYRSSLWLILLKSLPIFILTEAFLFRVSRGDVSETLRLAVFLFGLMIVPALLVLYILYNSITIQITGEEIRFSRLGKNYLVFPVASRSFSAYKQTETIENIIRLTARFIRVTDASGNTDNYRCYGFSKESYERLISELQAIGEDISGHVRPDLTADGNSDLQRSHLPFGGVQFVFPRDLFSKTLLHGFLRKSIGSALIFLTLGAAGFAAVLMQRQIKSSDLPYILTGVGVVFLPIAVIVLCLWFSHQGKLKKIPGTIRVTDSALQIDDLAWRRDEIFEIKMTSENAYIENDTLHRFRKIKIRTAEMQRTYLLGHIDGRKNCFCYPEYSDLYKSINAFLRPAGKNVIMITY
;
A
#
# COMPACT_ATOMS: atom_id res chain seq x y z
N MET A 1 -32.07 -0.97 9.50
CA MET A 1 -32.68 -0.56 8.21
C MET A 1 -31.64 0.20 7.39
N ILE A 2 -31.53 -0.03 6.07
CA ILE A 2 -30.55 0.66 5.21
C ILE A 2 -31.07 2.05 4.90
N LYS A 3 -30.28 3.10 5.16
CA LYS A 3 -30.68 4.49 4.95
C LYS A 3 -30.32 4.96 3.54
N SER A 4 -29.10 4.67 3.08
CA SER A 4 -28.65 5.04 1.74
C SER A 4 -27.50 4.16 1.22
N ILE A 5 -27.32 4.16 -0.11
CA ILE A 5 -26.23 3.45 -0.82
C ILE A 5 -25.64 4.37 -1.88
N TYR A 6 -24.32 4.55 -1.84
CA TYR A 6 -23.56 5.34 -2.80
C TYR A 6 -22.56 4.45 -3.54
N ARG A 7 -22.52 4.58 -4.87
CA ARG A 7 -21.63 3.78 -5.74
C ARG A 7 -20.68 4.68 -6.53
N SER A 8 -19.46 4.22 -6.75
CA SER A 8 -18.57 4.81 -7.74
C SER A 8 -19.24 4.85 -9.12
N SER A 9 -19.13 5.99 -9.80
CA SER A 9 -19.61 6.16 -11.17
C SER A 9 -18.69 5.41 -12.12
N LEU A 10 -19.25 4.38 -12.75
CA LEU A 10 -18.56 3.53 -13.73
C LEU A 10 -18.01 4.37 -14.90
N TRP A 11 -18.75 5.40 -15.31
CA TRP A 11 -18.35 6.37 -16.34
C TRP A 11 -17.08 7.16 -15.99
N LEU A 12 -16.95 7.63 -14.74
CA LEU A 12 -15.76 8.38 -14.31
C LEU A 12 -14.51 7.50 -14.22
N ILE A 13 -14.68 6.21 -13.91
CA ILE A 13 -13.57 5.25 -13.92
C ILE A 13 -13.15 4.95 -15.36
N LEU A 14 -14.12 4.76 -16.27
CA LEU A 14 -13.87 4.59 -17.71
C LEU A 14 -13.11 5.78 -18.30
N LEU A 15 -13.53 7.00 -18.01
CA LEU A 15 -12.88 8.22 -18.49
C LEU A 15 -11.41 8.32 -18.04
N LYS A 16 -11.11 7.94 -16.79
CA LYS A 16 -9.74 7.95 -16.24
C LYS A 16 -8.85 6.87 -16.83
N SER A 17 -9.43 5.78 -17.32
CA SER A 17 -8.70 4.70 -17.95
C SER A 17 -8.56 4.83 -19.47
N LEU A 18 -9.32 5.75 -20.09
CA LEU A 18 -9.27 6.04 -21.52
C LEU A 18 -7.86 6.39 -22.05
N PRO A 19 -7.02 7.19 -21.35
CA PRO A 19 -5.68 7.51 -21.83
C PRO A 19 -4.77 6.27 -21.87
N ILE A 20 -4.91 5.36 -20.91
CA ILE A 20 -4.17 4.09 -20.86
C ILE A 20 -4.61 3.21 -22.03
N PHE A 21 -5.91 3.16 -22.33
CA PHE A 21 -6.45 2.45 -23.48
C PHE A 21 -5.89 3.00 -24.80
N ILE A 22 -5.96 4.32 -25.01
CA ILE A 22 -5.45 4.99 -26.22
C ILE A 22 -3.94 4.77 -26.39
N LEU A 23 -3.16 4.86 -25.31
CA LEU A 23 -1.72 4.62 -25.34
C LEU A 23 -1.38 3.16 -25.66
N THR A 24 -2.17 2.21 -25.13
CA THR A 24 -1.97 0.78 -25.38
C THR A 24 -2.34 0.42 -26.82
N GLU A 25 -3.44 0.95 -27.35
CA GLU A 25 -3.82 0.83 -28.75
C GLU A 25 -2.80 1.48 -29.69
N ALA A 26 -2.32 2.69 -29.38
CA ALA A 26 -1.28 3.36 -30.18
C ALA A 26 0.04 2.58 -30.18
N PHE A 27 0.38 1.92 -29.07
CA PHE A 27 1.53 1.03 -28.97
C PHE A 27 1.34 -0.23 -29.81
N LEU A 28 0.19 -0.91 -29.70
CA LEU A 28 -0.15 -2.09 -30.49
C LEU A 28 -0.19 -1.78 -31.99
N PHE A 29 -0.73 -0.62 -32.37
CA PHE A 29 -0.76 -0.14 -33.75
C PHE A 29 0.64 0.18 -34.31
N ARG A 30 1.55 0.68 -33.48
CA ARG A 30 2.97 0.85 -33.87
C ARG A 30 3.66 -0.49 -34.08
N VAL A 31 3.43 -1.44 -33.17
CA VAL A 31 3.97 -2.81 -33.28
C VAL A 31 3.41 -3.51 -34.51
N SER A 32 2.14 -3.29 -34.85
CA SER A 32 1.51 -3.86 -36.06
C SER A 32 1.96 -3.21 -37.37
N ARG A 33 2.71 -2.10 -37.34
CA ARG A 33 3.29 -1.46 -38.55
C ARG A 33 4.73 -1.87 -38.85
N GLY A 34 5.40 -2.59 -37.96
CA GLY A 34 6.75 -3.12 -38.20
C GLY A 34 6.76 -4.25 -39.25
N ASP A 35 7.92 -4.54 -39.85
CA ASP A 35 8.13 -5.65 -40.81
C ASP A 35 7.93 -7.03 -40.14
N VAL A 36 6.67 -7.36 -39.96
CA VAL A 36 6.19 -8.48 -39.17
C VAL A 36 5.08 -9.13 -39.98
N SER A 37 5.10 -10.47 -40.11
CA SER A 37 4.10 -11.23 -40.84
C SER A 37 2.67 -10.83 -40.47
N GLU A 38 1.77 -10.73 -41.46
CA GLU A 38 0.37 -10.31 -41.28
C GLU A 38 -0.37 -11.09 -40.18
N THR A 39 -0.05 -12.38 -40.02
CA THR A 39 -0.61 -13.25 -38.99
C THR A 39 -0.21 -12.86 -37.57
N LEU A 40 1.04 -12.46 -37.35
CA LEU A 40 1.50 -11.97 -36.04
C LEU A 40 0.93 -10.58 -35.75
N ARG A 41 0.74 -9.73 -36.78
CA ARG A 41 0.04 -8.44 -36.63
C ARG A 41 -1.40 -8.65 -36.18
N LEU A 42 -2.12 -9.57 -36.83
CA LEU A 42 -3.50 -9.92 -36.47
C LEU A 42 -3.58 -10.51 -35.05
N ALA A 43 -2.64 -11.38 -34.68
CA ALA A 43 -2.60 -12.00 -33.35
C ALA A 43 -2.34 -10.98 -32.24
N VAL A 44 -1.37 -10.08 -32.41
CA VAL A 44 -1.08 -9.00 -31.46
C VAL A 44 -2.26 -8.04 -31.34
N PHE A 45 -2.91 -7.72 -32.45
CA PHE A 45 -4.09 -6.88 -32.48
C PHE A 45 -5.28 -7.52 -31.74
N LEU A 46 -5.63 -8.77 -32.06
CA LEU A 46 -6.72 -9.52 -31.40
C LEU A 46 -6.42 -9.76 -29.91
N PHE A 47 -5.17 -10.02 -29.55
CA PHE A 47 -4.74 -10.21 -28.17
C PHE A 47 -4.86 -8.91 -27.37
N GLY A 48 -4.44 -7.78 -27.94
CA GLY A 48 -4.66 -6.46 -27.36
C GLY A 48 -6.15 -6.15 -27.18
N LEU A 49 -6.95 -6.41 -28.22
CA LEU A 49 -8.38 -6.17 -28.23
C LEU A 49 -9.16 -7.03 -27.22
N MET A 50 -8.61 -8.17 -26.80
CA MET A 50 -9.22 -9.05 -25.78
C MET A 50 -8.73 -8.77 -24.36
N ILE A 51 -7.42 -8.58 -24.17
CA ILE A 51 -6.80 -8.48 -22.84
C ILE A 51 -6.90 -7.09 -22.27
N VAL A 52 -6.78 -6.05 -23.10
CA VAL A 52 -6.86 -4.67 -22.60
C VAL A 52 -8.25 -4.40 -22.02
N PRO A 53 -9.37 -4.77 -22.67
CA PRO A 53 -10.70 -4.63 -22.05
C PRO A 53 -10.88 -5.51 -20.81
N ALA A 54 -10.33 -6.73 -20.79
CA ALA A 54 -10.44 -7.61 -19.63
C ALA A 54 -9.70 -7.05 -18.40
N LEU A 55 -8.47 -6.56 -18.57
CA LEU A 55 -7.70 -5.90 -17.51
C LEU A 55 -8.35 -4.58 -17.08
N LEU A 56 -8.95 -3.85 -18.04
CA LEU A 56 -9.70 -2.64 -17.77
C LEU A 56 -10.93 -2.91 -16.90
N VAL A 57 -11.73 -3.92 -17.26
CA VAL A 57 -12.90 -4.36 -16.48
C VAL A 57 -12.46 -4.80 -15.08
N LEU A 58 -11.36 -5.56 -14.97
CA LEU A 58 -10.82 -5.97 -13.67
C LEU A 58 -10.39 -4.77 -12.83
N TYR A 59 -9.72 -3.79 -13.43
CA TYR A 59 -9.31 -2.55 -12.78
C TYR A 59 -10.51 -1.70 -12.33
N ILE A 60 -11.56 -1.62 -13.17
CA ILE A 60 -12.80 -0.91 -12.84
C ILE A 60 -13.50 -1.57 -11.66
N LEU A 61 -13.67 -2.90 -11.73
CA LEU A 61 -14.33 -3.68 -10.68
C LEU A 61 -13.57 -3.61 -9.35
N TYR A 62 -12.23 -3.65 -9.41
CA TYR A 62 -11.40 -3.55 -8.21
C TYR A 62 -11.45 -2.15 -7.56
N ASN A 63 -11.53 -1.08 -8.35
CA ASN A 63 -11.56 0.28 -7.82
C ASN A 63 -12.97 0.82 -7.56
N SER A 64 -14.01 0.09 -7.95
CA SER A 64 -15.39 0.42 -7.63
C SER A 64 -15.68 0.13 -6.16
N ILE A 65 -16.02 1.19 -5.42
CA ILE A 65 -16.34 1.13 -4.00
C ILE A 65 -17.81 1.51 -3.83
N THR A 66 -18.51 0.78 -2.97
CA THR A 66 -19.88 1.09 -2.56
C THR A 66 -19.88 1.41 -1.08
N ILE A 67 -20.41 2.58 -0.73
CA ILE A 67 -20.57 3.03 0.66
C ILE A 67 -22.04 2.91 1.01
N GLN A 68 -22.33 2.21 2.10
CA GLN A 68 -23.68 2.00 2.59
C GLN A 68 -23.80 2.58 3.99
N ILE A 69 -24.79 3.43 4.20
CA ILE A 69 -25.07 4.04 5.49
C ILE A 69 -26.32 3.39 6.09
N THR A 70 -26.20 2.94 7.32
CA THR A 70 -27.30 2.45 8.14
C THR A 70 -27.40 3.31 9.40
N GLY A 71 -28.47 3.14 10.19
CA GLY A 71 -28.63 3.88 11.44
C GLY A 71 -27.54 3.58 12.49
N GLU A 72 -26.90 2.41 12.41
CA GLU A 72 -25.93 1.94 13.41
C GLU A 72 -24.49 2.01 12.90
N GLU A 73 -24.27 1.85 11.59
CA GLU A 73 -22.94 1.75 11.01
C GLU A 73 -22.86 2.19 9.55
N ILE A 74 -21.64 2.57 9.15
CA ILE A 74 -21.25 2.90 7.77
C ILE A 74 -20.35 1.79 7.24
N ARG A 75 -20.75 1.16 6.14
CA ARG A 75 -20.04 0.02 5.52
C ARG A 75 -19.42 0.44 4.19
N PHE A 76 -18.17 0.09 4.00
CA PHE A 76 -17.48 0.18 2.70
C PHE A 76 -17.35 -1.21 2.12
N SER A 77 -17.83 -1.36 0.89
CA SER A 77 -17.81 -2.62 0.17
C SER A 77 -17.13 -2.47 -1.19
N ARG A 78 -16.48 -3.55 -1.60
CA ARG A 78 -15.79 -3.69 -2.89
C ARG A 78 -16.06 -5.09 -3.39
N LEU A 79 -16.45 -5.24 -4.66
CA LEU A 79 -16.83 -6.53 -5.25
C LEU A 79 -17.90 -7.30 -4.40
N GLY A 80 -18.83 -6.57 -3.79
CA GLY A 80 -19.87 -7.16 -2.94
C GLY A 80 -19.41 -7.64 -1.56
N LYS A 81 -18.13 -7.46 -1.19
CA LYS A 81 -17.61 -7.78 0.14
C LYS A 81 -17.36 -6.51 0.94
N ASN A 82 -17.84 -6.48 2.19
CA ASN A 82 -17.51 -5.41 3.13
C ASN A 82 -16.06 -5.54 3.56
N TYR A 83 -15.28 -4.48 3.43
CA TYR A 83 -13.87 -4.44 3.84
C TYR A 83 -13.60 -3.41 4.93
N LEU A 84 -14.51 -2.44 5.15
CA LEU A 84 -14.51 -1.57 6.32
C LEU A 84 -15.94 -1.41 6.83
N VAL A 85 -16.08 -1.35 8.14
CA VAL A 85 -17.35 -1.13 8.83
C VAL A 85 -17.07 -0.23 10.03
N PHE A 86 -17.80 0.87 10.16
CA PHE A 86 -17.64 1.83 11.24
C PHE A 86 -18.95 2.02 11.99
N PRO A 87 -18.98 1.80 13.31
CA PRO A 87 -20.14 2.16 14.12
C PRO A 87 -20.30 3.69 14.16
N VAL A 88 -21.52 4.15 13.99
CA VAL A 88 -21.88 5.58 13.94
C VAL A 88 -21.73 6.23 15.32
N ALA A 89 -22.09 5.53 16.39
CA ALA A 89 -22.16 6.08 17.74
C ALA A 89 -20.79 6.46 18.36
N SER A 90 -19.67 5.92 17.85
CA SER A 90 -18.36 6.08 18.49
C SER A 90 -17.35 6.88 17.65
N ARG A 91 -17.79 7.48 16.53
CA ARG A 91 -16.91 8.15 15.57
C ARG A 91 -17.58 9.39 14.99
N SER A 92 -16.81 10.44 14.75
CA SER A 92 -17.26 11.59 13.97
C SER A 92 -16.81 11.46 12.51
N PHE A 93 -17.66 11.89 11.59
CA PHE A 93 -17.41 11.78 10.16
C PHE A 93 -17.37 13.18 9.55
N SER A 94 -16.37 13.43 8.73
CA SER A 94 -16.25 14.64 7.92
C SER A 94 -15.74 14.27 6.53
N ALA A 95 -15.74 15.20 5.60
CA ALA A 95 -15.33 14.91 4.23
C ALA A 95 -14.69 16.13 3.60
N TYR A 96 -13.68 15.91 2.78
CA TYR A 96 -12.92 16.99 2.16
C TYR A 96 -12.44 16.63 0.75
N LYS A 97 -12.07 17.64 -0.02
CA LYS A 97 -11.54 17.50 -1.39
C LYS A 97 -10.07 17.94 -1.35
N GLN A 98 -9.17 17.12 -1.85
CA GLN A 98 -7.77 17.48 -2.06
C GLN A 98 -7.55 17.67 -3.55
N THR A 99 -7.05 18.83 -3.96
CA THR A 99 -6.72 19.09 -5.35
C THR A 99 -5.21 19.20 -5.48
N GLU A 100 -4.63 18.32 -6.28
CA GLU A 100 -3.21 18.39 -6.65
C GLU A 100 -3.10 18.94 -8.07
N THR A 101 -2.13 19.81 -8.29
CA THR A 101 -1.86 20.39 -9.61
C THR A 101 -0.53 19.82 -10.10
N ILE A 102 -0.55 19.09 -11.21
CA ILE A 102 0.67 18.61 -11.86
C ILE A 102 1.06 19.65 -12.92
N GLU A 103 2.27 20.20 -12.78
CA GLU A 103 2.89 21.15 -13.72
C GLU A 103 1.99 22.37 -14.05
N ASN A 104 1.14 22.80 -13.11
CA ASN A 104 0.16 23.89 -13.26
C ASN A 104 -0.89 23.73 -14.37
N ILE A 105 -0.88 22.62 -15.11
CA ILE A 105 -1.78 22.39 -16.26
C ILE A 105 -2.92 21.42 -15.89
N ILE A 106 -2.61 20.37 -15.12
CA ILE A 106 -3.57 19.30 -14.84
C ILE A 106 -3.98 19.35 -13.37
N ARG A 107 -5.27 19.65 -13.11
CA ARG A 107 -5.86 19.61 -11.77
C ARG A 107 -6.47 18.23 -11.50
N LEU A 108 -5.88 17.51 -10.56
CA LEU A 108 -6.37 16.23 -10.06
C LEU A 108 -7.08 16.43 -8.73
N THR A 109 -8.41 16.42 -8.74
CA THR A 109 -9.20 16.44 -7.50
C THR A 109 -9.49 15.02 -7.00
N ALA A 110 -9.04 14.75 -5.78
CA ALA A 110 -9.34 13.57 -5.00
C ALA A 110 -10.37 13.90 -3.89
N ARG A 111 -11.26 12.95 -3.60
CA ARG A 111 -12.36 13.07 -2.63
C ARG A 111 -12.09 12.11 -1.47
N PHE A 112 -12.27 12.57 -0.23
CA PHE A 112 -11.91 11.83 0.98
C PHE A 112 -12.96 11.97 2.09
N ILE A 113 -13.31 10.86 2.73
CA ILE A 113 -14.08 10.86 3.97
C ILE A 113 -13.10 10.74 5.12
N ARG A 114 -13.09 11.73 6.01
CA ARG A 114 -12.35 11.69 7.26
C ARG A 114 -13.21 11.07 8.36
N VAL A 115 -12.68 10.10 9.07
CA VAL A 115 -13.32 9.48 10.22
C VAL A 115 -12.46 9.78 11.43
N THR A 116 -13.02 10.42 12.44
CA THR A 116 -12.36 10.67 13.72
C THR A 116 -12.91 9.70 14.75
N ASP A 117 -12.05 8.98 15.45
CA ASP A 117 -12.48 8.14 16.56
C ASP A 117 -12.70 8.95 17.85
N ALA A 118 -13.29 8.31 18.88
CA ALA A 118 -13.49 8.92 20.19
C ALA A 118 -12.19 9.33 20.90
N SER A 119 -11.05 8.75 20.52
CA SER A 119 -9.72 9.13 21.00
C SER A 119 -9.06 10.28 20.22
N GLY A 120 -9.76 10.84 19.23
CA GLY A 120 -9.28 11.96 18.42
C GLY A 120 -8.36 11.58 17.25
N ASN A 121 -8.13 10.30 16.98
CA ASN A 121 -7.37 9.88 15.79
C ASN A 121 -8.23 10.06 14.54
N THR A 122 -7.62 10.53 13.45
CA THR A 122 -8.30 10.79 12.19
C THR A 122 -7.77 9.92 11.06
N ASP A 123 -8.65 9.18 10.41
CA ASP A 123 -8.38 8.38 9.20
C ASP A 123 -9.02 9.06 7.98
N ASN A 124 -8.44 8.97 6.78
CA ASN A 124 -8.95 9.67 5.58
C ASN A 124 -9.17 8.73 4.39
N TYR A 125 -10.38 8.20 4.24
CA TYR A 125 -10.74 7.22 3.23
C TYR A 125 -11.02 7.84 1.86
N ARG A 126 -10.20 7.50 0.86
CA ARG A 126 -10.37 7.98 -0.51
C ARG A 126 -11.61 7.39 -1.20
N CYS A 127 -12.50 8.26 -1.67
CA CYS A 127 -13.72 7.90 -2.41
C CYS A 127 -13.43 7.80 -3.91
N TYR A 128 -12.85 6.68 -4.35
CA TYR A 128 -12.49 6.50 -5.76
C TYR A 128 -13.72 6.40 -6.66
N GLY A 129 -13.73 7.16 -7.76
CA GLY A 129 -14.80 7.10 -8.77
C GLY A 129 -16.14 7.74 -8.37
N PHE A 130 -16.27 8.35 -7.20
CA PHE A 130 -17.50 9.04 -6.81
C PHE A 130 -17.72 10.29 -7.67
N SER A 131 -18.94 10.46 -8.19
CA SER A 131 -19.34 11.69 -8.88
C SER A 131 -19.37 12.87 -7.90
N LYS A 132 -19.37 14.10 -8.42
CA LYS A 132 -19.50 15.30 -7.58
C LYS A 132 -20.80 15.25 -6.78
N GLU A 133 -21.90 14.92 -7.43
CA GLU A 133 -23.24 14.86 -6.83
C GLU A 133 -23.38 13.75 -5.79
N SER A 134 -22.93 12.53 -6.11
CA SER A 134 -23.00 11.40 -5.16
C SER A 134 -22.13 11.65 -3.94
N TYR A 135 -20.99 12.32 -4.13
CA TYR A 135 -20.13 12.72 -3.03
C TYR A 135 -20.76 13.84 -2.18
N GLU A 136 -21.33 14.88 -2.80
CA GLU A 136 -21.97 15.98 -2.05
C GLU A 136 -23.18 15.50 -1.25
N ARG A 137 -23.99 14.58 -1.80
CA ARG A 137 -25.08 13.93 -1.04
C ARG A 137 -24.55 13.08 0.14
N LEU A 138 -23.47 12.35 -0.08
CA LEU A 138 -22.82 11.57 0.98
C LEU A 138 -22.33 12.48 2.12
N ILE A 139 -21.77 13.66 1.80
CA ILE A 139 -21.36 14.65 2.80
C ILE A 139 -22.56 15.14 3.60
N SER A 140 -23.63 15.56 2.94
CA SER A 140 -24.82 16.06 3.64
C SER A 140 -25.42 15.03 4.58
N GLU A 141 -25.40 13.75 4.20
CA GLU A 141 -25.94 12.68 5.05
C GLU A 141 -25.02 12.36 6.23
N LEU A 142 -23.69 12.38 6.05
CA LEU A 142 -22.73 12.22 7.15
C LEU A 142 -22.81 13.38 8.15
N GLN A 143 -23.03 14.61 7.67
CA GLN A 143 -23.21 15.80 8.53
C GLN A 143 -24.51 15.73 9.33
N ALA A 144 -25.62 15.33 8.70
CA ALA A 144 -26.89 15.14 9.38
C ALA A 144 -26.80 14.08 10.50
N ILE A 145 -26.00 13.04 10.30
CA ILE A 145 -25.74 12.01 11.34
C ILE A 145 -24.92 12.59 12.50
N GLY A 146 -23.93 13.44 12.23
CA GLY A 146 -23.13 14.09 13.27
C GLY A 146 -23.93 15.07 14.14
N GLU A 147 -24.89 15.79 13.55
CA GLU A 147 -25.77 16.72 14.27
C GLU A 147 -26.77 15.99 15.19
N ASP A 148 -27.30 14.84 14.76
CA ASP A 148 -28.25 14.02 15.54
C ASP A 148 -27.61 13.46 16.83
N ILE A 149 -26.33 13.07 16.77
CA ILE A 149 -25.57 12.54 17.92
C ILE A 149 -25.21 13.65 18.92
N SER A 150 -25.02 14.88 18.43
CA SER A 150 -24.68 16.05 19.24
C SER A 150 -25.83 16.51 20.15
N GLY A 151 -27.08 16.14 19.83
CA GLY A 151 -28.27 16.46 20.63
C GLY A 151 -28.57 15.50 21.79
N HIS A 152 -27.80 14.42 21.97
CA HIS A 152 -28.13 13.33 22.91
C HIS A 152 -27.06 12.98 23.95
N VAL A 153 -26.09 13.87 24.21
CA VAL A 153 -25.10 13.66 25.28
C VAL A 153 -25.22 14.75 26.34
N ARG A 154 -26.00 14.47 27.40
CA ARG A 154 -25.85 15.12 28.71
C ARG A 154 -24.77 14.36 29.49
N PRO A 155 -23.93 15.05 30.29
CA PRO A 155 -22.70 14.50 30.82
C PRO A 155 -22.97 13.80 32.15
N ASP A 156 -22.31 12.67 32.36
CA ASP A 156 -22.00 12.21 33.70
C ASP A 156 -20.73 11.37 33.63
N LEU A 157 -19.70 11.84 34.33
CA LEU A 157 -18.67 11.07 35.04
C LEU A 157 -17.57 12.05 35.46
N THR A 158 -17.79 12.62 36.63
CA THR A 158 -16.73 12.94 37.59
C THR A 158 -15.82 11.71 37.75
N ALA A 159 -14.58 11.84 37.31
CA ALA A 159 -13.48 10.99 37.76
C ALA A 159 -12.26 11.88 37.95
N ASP A 160 -12.10 12.34 39.20
CA ASP A 160 -10.79 12.70 39.74
C ASP A 160 -9.81 11.58 39.41
N GLY A 161 -8.76 11.93 38.69
CA GLY A 161 -7.79 10.98 38.15
C GLY A 161 -6.48 11.68 37.82
N ASN A 162 -5.93 12.39 38.80
CA ASN A 162 -4.50 12.67 38.85
C ASN A 162 -3.76 11.33 38.84
N SER A 163 -3.21 10.93 37.70
CA SER A 163 -2.18 9.91 37.63
C SER A 163 -1.13 10.30 36.57
N ASP A 164 -0.06 10.89 37.09
CA ASP A 164 1.32 10.63 36.69
C ASP A 164 1.73 10.84 35.22
N LEU A 165 2.09 12.10 34.95
CA LEU A 165 3.23 12.46 34.11
C LEU A 165 4.53 11.87 34.71
N GLN A 166 4.71 10.55 34.61
CA GLN A 166 5.97 9.91 34.97
C GLN A 166 7.09 10.38 34.02
N ARG A 167 8.11 11.00 34.60
CA ARG A 167 9.41 11.28 33.98
C ARG A 167 10.03 9.96 33.51
N SER A 168 9.84 9.60 32.24
CA SER A 168 10.47 8.42 31.64
C SER A 168 11.97 8.67 31.41
N HIS A 169 12.77 8.53 32.47
CA HIS A 169 14.22 8.39 32.35
C HIS A 169 14.55 7.01 31.79
N LEU A 170 15.52 6.93 30.86
CA LEU A 170 16.08 5.65 30.45
C LEU A 170 16.73 4.98 31.68
N PRO A 171 16.59 3.66 31.86
CA PRO A 171 17.26 2.96 32.95
C PRO A 171 18.79 3.15 32.85
N PHE A 172 19.45 3.32 34.01
CA PHE A 172 20.90 3.52 34.11
C PHE A 172 21.66 2.48 33.27
N GLY A 173 22.40 2.93 32.25
CA GLY A 173 23.19 2.06 31.35
C GLY A 173 22.60 1.82 29.95
N GLY A 174 21.37 2.27 29.70
CA GLY A 174 20.69 2.15 28.41
C GLY A 174 19.90 0.85 28.22
N VAL A 175 19.13 0.77 27.13
CA VAL A 175 18.29 -0.37 26.77
C VAL A 175 18.83 -1.02 25.49
N GLN A 176 18.87 -2.35 25.45
CA GLN A 176 19.24 -3.13 24.28
C GLN A 176 18.06 -3.94 23.77
N PHE A 177 17.77 -3.80 22.48
CA PHE A 177 16.71 -4.47 21.75
C PHE A 177 17.35 -5.46 20.76
N VAL A 178 16.90 -6.71 20.79
CA VAL A 178 17.38 -7.77 19.89
C VAL A 178 16.31 -8.04 18.86
N PHE A 179 16.60 -7.72 17.60
CA PHE A 179 15.65 -7.94 16.51
C PHE A 179 15.83 -9.36 15.95
N PRO A 180 14.77 -10.19 15.88
CA PRO A 180 14.88 -11.57 15.42
C PRO A 180 15.00 -11.62 13.88
N ARG A 181 16.20 -11.31 13.39
CA ARG A 181 16.53 -11.18 11.97
C ARG A 181 16.16 -12.43 11.17
N ASP A 182 16.38 -13.62 11.72
CA ASP A 182 16.13 -14.89 11.06
C ASP A 182 14.64 -15.18 10.85
N LEU A 183 13.78 -14.79 11.81
CA LEU A 183 12.33 -14.96 11.68
C LEU A 183 11.78 -14.00 10.61
N PHE A 184 12.24 -12.75 10.62
CA PHE A 184 11.78 -11.76 9.65
C PHE A 184 12.31 -12.07 8.24
N SER A 185 13.57 -12.51 8.10
CA SER A 185 14.15 -12.87 6.81
C SER A 185 13.44 -14.07 6.17
N LYS A 186 13.11 -15.11 6.94
CA LYS A 186 12.29 -16.26 6.49
C LYS A 186 10.93 -15.80 5.97
N THR A 187 10.29 -14.87 6.67
CA THR A 187 8.99 -14.30 6.26
C THR A 187 9.10 -13.54 4.93
N LEU A 188 10.17 -12.75 4.76
CA LEU A 188 10.44 -12.05 3.51
C LEU A 188 10.76 -13.00 2.36
N LEU A 189 11.47 -14.10 2.63
CA LEU A 189 11.78 -15.13 1.64
C LEU A 189 10.50 -15.81 1.15
N HIS A 190 9.60 -16.16 2.05
CA HIS A 190 8.31 -16.73 1.68
C HIS A 190 7.49 -15.78 0.79
N GLY A 191 7.48 -14.49 1.13
CA GLY A 191 6.86 -13.45 0.30
C GLY A 191 7.50 -13.29 -1.09
N PHE A 192 8.83 -13.41 -1.17
CA PHE A 192 9.56 -13.43 -2.45
C PHE A 192 9.17 -14.66 -3.29
N LEU A 193 9.24 -15.87 -2.71
CA LEU A 193 8.91 -17.12 -3.40
C LEU A 193 7.49 -17.09 -3.96
N ARG A 194 6.51 -16.65 -3.16
CA ARG A 194 5.12 -16.55 -3.61
C ARG A 194 4.96 -15.61 -4.80
N LYS A 195 5.65 -14.46 -4.81
CA LYS A 195 5.61 -13.50 -5.92
C LYS A 195 6.30 -14.06 -7.16
N SER A 196 7.46 -14.69 -7.02
CA SER A 196 8.22 -15.30 -8.11
C SER A 196 7.45 -16.44 -8.77
N ILE A 197 6.85 -17.33 -7.97
CA ILE A 197 6.00 -18.43 -8.46
C ILE A 197 4.76 -17.86 -9.15
N GLY A 198 4.09 -16.88 -8.55
CA GLY A 198 2.92 -16.23 -9.15
C GLY A 198 3.23 -15.58 -10.50
N SER A 199 4.34 -14.85 -10.61
CA SER A 199 4.78 -14.29 -11.89
C SER A 199 5.12 -15.39 -12.90
N ALA A 200 5.87 -16.41 -12.49
CA ALA A 200 6.26 -17.50 -13.38
C ALA A 200 5.04 -18.23 -13.94
N LEU A 201 4.03 -18.50 -13.10
CA LEU A 201 2.77 -19.12 -13.53
C LEU A 201 2.03 -18.28 -14.58
N ILE A 202 1.93 -16.96 -14.38
CA ILE A 202 1.26 -16.05 -15.34
C ILE A 202 1.97 -16.09 -16.70
N PHE A 203 3.30 -15.99 -16.72
CA PHE A 203 4.05 -16.02 -17.97
C PHE A 203 4.06 -17.41 -18.62
N LEU A 204 4.06 -18.49 -17.83
CA LEU A 204 3.93 -19.86 -18.35
C LEU A 204 2.55 -20.09 -18.98
N THR A 205 1.45 -19.64 -18.35
CA THR A 205 0.12 -19.77 -18.96
C THR A 205 -0.01 -18.91 -20.22
N LEU A 206 0.51 -17.68 -20.21
CA LEU A 206 0.55 -16.84 -21.41
C LEU A 206 1.39 -17.46 -22.52
N GLY A 207 2.56 -18.01 -22.19
CA GLY A 207 3.43 -18.70 -23.12
C GLY A 207 2.80 -19.96 -23.70
N ALA A 208 2.17 -20.78 -22.86
CA ALA A 208 1.47 -22.00 -23.28
C ALA A 208 0.25 -21.69 -24.15
N ALA A 209 -0.53 -20.65 -23.82
CA ALA A 209 -1.66 -20.20 -24.64
C ALA A 209 -1.20 -19.68 -26.00
N GLY A 210 -0.13 -18.87 -26.03
CA GLY A 210 0.48 -18.40 -27.27
C GLY A 210 1.02 -19.57 -28.12
N PHE A 211 1.66 -20.54 -27.48
CA PHE A 211 2.16 -21.73 -28.16
C PHE A 211 1.04 -22.60 -28.73
N ALA A 212 -0.02 -22.87 -27.95
CA ALA A 212 -1.19 -23.61 -28.40
C ALA A 212 -1.89 -22.94 -29.60
N ALA A 213 -1.96 -21.61 -29.62
CA ALA A 213 -2.50 -20.86 -30.76
C ALA A 213 -1.66 -21.05 -32.04
N VAL A 214 -0.32 -21.08 -31.91
CA VAL A 214 0.59 -21.36 -33.04
C VAL A 214 0.43 -22.80 -33.53
N LEU A 215 0.32 -23.78 -32.62
CA LEU A 215 0.11 -25.19 -32.96
C LEU A 215 -1.22 -25.43 -33.69
N MET A 216 -2.29 -24.71 -33.32
CA MET A 216 -3.58 -24.83 -34.01
C MET A 216 -3.58 -24.20 -35.41
N GLN A 217 -2.66 -23.27 -35.71
CA GLN A 217 -2.58 -22.58 -37.00
C GLN A 217 -1.58 -23.19 -37.99
N ARG A 218 -0.57 -23.95 -37.53
CA ARG A 218 0.44 -24.56 -38.40
C ARG A 218 0.38 -26.09 -38.34
N GLN A 219 0.28 -26.74 -39.49
CA GLN A 219 0.79 -28.11 -39.64
C GLN A 219 2.32 -28.05 -39.46
N ILE A 220 2.77 -28.35 -38.25
CA ILE A 220 4.16 -28.24 -37.83
C ILE A 220 5.02 -29.14 -38.73
N LYS A 221 5.92 -28.53 -39.51
CA LYS A 221 6.96 -29.27 -40.23
C LYS A 221 8.21 -29.35 -39.34
N SER A 222 9.04 -30.38 -39.51
CA SER A 222 10.26 -30.56 -38.71
C SER A 222 11.22 -29.36 -38.78
N SER A 223 11.16 -28.57 -39.85
CA SER A 223 11.92 -27.33 -40.03
C SER A 223 11.52 -26.18 -39.08
N ASP A 224 10.35 -26.25 -38.45
CA ASP A 224 9.87 -25.23 -37.52
C ASP A 224 10.38 -25.41 -36.08
N LEU A 225 11.00 -26.57 -35.78
CA LEU A 225 11.51 -26.92 -34.45
C LEU A 225 12.47 -25.88 -33.84
N PRO A 226 13.47 -25.33 -34.57
CA PRO A 226 14.34 -24.29 -34.01
C PRO A 226 13.57 -23.01 -33.67
N TYR A 227 12.56 -22.61 -34.45
CA TYR A 227 11.73 -21.44 -34.14
C TYR A 227 10.88 -21.64 -32.89
N ILE A 228 10.38 -22.86 -32.67
CA ILE A 228 9.66 -23.24 -31.45
C ILE A 228 10.60 -23.15 -30.23
N LEU A 229 11.80 -23.71 -30.33
CA LEU A 229 12.82 -23.65 -29.27
C LEU A 229 13.21 -22.19 -28.94
N THR A 230 13.41 -21.35 -29.96
CA THR A 230 13.70 -19.92 -29.76
C THR A 230 12.52 -19.19 -29.13
N GLY A 231 11.28 -19.49 -29.54
CA GLY A 231 10.07 -18.92 -28.96
C GLY A 231 9.88 -19.28 -27.49
N VAL A 232 10.17 -20.52 -27.12
CA VAL A 232 10.21 -20.97 -25.71
C VAL A 232 11.26 -20.19 -24.92
N GLY A 233 12.47 -20.03 -25.48
CA GLY A 233 13.52 -19.19 -24.87
C GLY A 233 13.10 -17.73 -24.66
N VAL A 234 12.38 -17.14 -25.61
CA VAL A 234 11.84 -15.77 -25.51
C VAL A 234 10.78 -15.64 -24.41
N VAL A 235 10.02 -16.69 -24.09
CA VAL A 235 9.06 -16.69 -22.96
C VAL A 235 9.76 -16.85 -21.60
N PHE A 236 10.84 -17.62 -21.52
CA PHE A 236 11.58 -17.79 -20.28
C PHE A 236 12.44 -16.58 -19.90
N LEU A 237 12.91 -15.81 -20.88
CA LEU A 237 13.70 -14.58 -20.66
C LEU A 237 12.99 -13.56 -19.74
N PRO A 238 11.73 -13.13 -19.98
CA PRO A 238 11.04 -12.19 -19.10
C PRO A 238 10.79 -12.77 -17.70
N ILE A 239 10.57 -14.08 -17.57
CA ILE A 239 10.45 -14.74 -16.25
C ILE A 239 11.77 -14.57 -15.49
N ALA A 240 12.90 -14.90 -16.13
CA ALA A 240 14.22 -14.78 -15.52
C ALA A 240 14.53 -13.33 -15.10
N VAL A 241 14.24 -12.36 -15.96
CA VAL A 241 14.43 -10.93 -15.68
C VAL A 241 13.57 -10.47 -14.49
N ILE A 242 12.29 -10.86 -14.44
CA ILE A 242 11.39 -10.49 -13.34
C ILE A 242 11.85 -11.13 -12.02
N VAL A 243 12.20 -12.41 -12.04
CA VAL A 243 12.70 -13.12 -10.84
C VAL A 243 14.00 -12.48 -10.36
N LEU A 244 14.90 -12.10 -11.27
CA LEU A 244 16.15 -11.41 -10.95
C LEU A 244 15.88 -10.02 -10.33
N CYS A 245 14.96 -9.24 -10.88
CA CYS A 245 14.54 -7.95 -10.30
C CYS A 245 13.93 -8.12 -8.89
N LEU A 246 13.07 -9.13 -8.71
CA LEU A 246 12.50 -9.46 -7.41
C LEU A 246 13.58 -9.90 -6.42
N TRP A 247 14.60 -10.64 -6.88
CA TRP A 247 15.74 -11.07 -6.08
C TRP A 247 16.58 -9.88 -5.61
N PHE A 248 16.94 -8.96 -6.50
CA PHE A 248 17.66 -7.73 -6.12
C PHE A 248 16.86 -6.89 -5.12
N SER A 249 15.54 -6.77 -5.31
CA SER A 249 14.66 -6.10 -4.34
C SER A 249 14.65 -6.80 -2.98
N HIS A 250 14.66 -8.13 -2.96
CA HIS A 250 14.72 -8.94 -1.74
C HIS A 250 16.06 -8.74 -1.01
N GLN A 251 17.18 -8.85 -1.72
CA GLN A 251 18.52 -8.61 -1.16
C GLN A 251 18.66 -7.19 -0.59
N GLY A 252 18.15 -6.19 -1.32
CA GLY A 252 18.13 -4.80 -0.85
C GLY A 252 17.30 -4.58 0.43
N LYS A 253 16.32 -5.46 0.73
CA LYS A 253 15.55 -5.43 1.98
C LYS A 253 16.29 -6.14 3.11
N LEU A 254 16.94 -7.27 2.85
CA LEU A 254 17.71 -8.03 3.86
C LEU A 254 18.84 -7.19 4.48
N LYS A 255 19.50 -6.36 3.67
CA LYS A 255 20.54 -5.42 4.14
C LYS A 255 20.02 -4.32 5.07
N LYS A 256 18.70 -4.09 5.13
CA LYS A 256 18.06 -3.06 5.95
C LYS A 256 17.46 -3.62 7.23
N ILE A 257 17.60 -4.91 7.50
CA ILE A 257 17.09 -5.53 8.72
C ILE A 257 18.17 -5.41 9.79
N PRO A 258 17.92 -4.69 10.89
CA PRO A 258 18.88 -4.60 11.98
C PRO A 258 18.95 -5.94 12.74
N GLY A 259 20.09 -6.22 13.36
CA GLY A 259 20.25 -7.31 14.32
C GLY A 259 20.06 -6.83 15.75
N THR A 260 20.79 -5.80 16.15
CA THR A 260 20.73 -5.24 17.52
C THR A 260 20.59 -3.73 17.51
N ILE A 261 19.71 -3.21 18.36
CA ILE A 261 19.52 -1.77 18.54
C ILE A 261 19.77 -1.45 20.01
N ARG A 262 20.74 -0.61 20.31
CA ARG A 262 21.07 -0.17 21.67
C ARG A 262 20.84 1.33 21.80
N VAL A 263 20.05 1.71 22.79
CA VAL A 263 19.76 3.11 23.13
C VAL A 263 20.40 3.40 24.47
N THR A 264 21.42 4.25 24.47
CA THR A 264 22.10 4.69 25.71
C THR A 264 21.82 6.18 25.95
N ASP A 265 22.25 6.70 27.08
CA ASP A 265 22.08 8.12 27.40
C ASP A 265 22.86 9.06 26.47
N SER A 266 23.90 8.56 25.78
CA SER A 266 24.79 9.36 24.94
C SER A 266 24.70 9.02 23.45
N ALA A 267 24.37 7.78 23.10
CA ALA A 267 24.35 7.32 21.72
C ALA A 267 23.22 6.34 21.40
N LEU A 268 22.77 6.40 20.14
CA LEU A 268 21.94 5.38 19.50
C LEU A 268 22.83 4.50 18.63
N GLN A 269 22.90 3.21 18.93
CA GLN A 269 23.66 2.23 18.16
C GLN A 269 22.71 1.26 17.46
N ILE A 270 22.90 1.03 16.16
CA ILE A 270 22.23 -0.01 15.40
C ILE A 270 23.31 -0.83 14.69
N ASP A 271 23.40 -2.10 15.05
CA ASP A 271 24.48 -3.01 14.65
C ASP A 271 25.86 -2.37 14.92
N ASP A 272 26.68 -2.19 13.88
CA ASP A 272 28.04 -1.65 14.00
C ASP A 272 28.10 -0.11 14.02
N LEU A 273 26.97 0.58 13.85
CA LEU A 273 26.93 2.03 13.70
C LEU A 273 26.36 2.70 14.93
N ALA A 274 27.10 3.67 15.46
CA ALA A 274 26.70 4.49 16.59
C ALA A 274 26.59 5.96 16.16
N TRP A 275 25.53 6.61 16.62
CA TRP A 275 25.30 8.04 16.42
C TRP A 275 25.12 8.72 17.76
N ARG A 276 25.85 9.81 17.96
CA ARG A 276 25.62 10.69 19.10
C ARG A 276 24.33 11.48 18.88
N ARG A 277 23.71 11.91 19.98
CA ARG A 277 22.46 12.71 19.94
C ARG A 277 22.59 13.96 19.06
N ASP A 278 23.77 14.55 19.08
CA ASP A 278 24.12 15.82 18.45
C ASP A 278 24.21 15.66 16.92
N GLU A 279 24.68 14.51 16.45
CA GLU A 279 24.87 14.15 15.04
C GLU A 279 23.56 13.84 14.31
N ILE A 280 22.51 13.52 15.07
CA ILE A 280 21.20 13.13 14.55
C ILE A 280 20.36 14.38 14.30
N PHE A 281 20.05 14.68 13.04
CA PHE A 281 19.12 15.76 12.69
C PHE A 281 17.67 15.36 12.91
N GLU A 282 17.29 14.21 12.38
CA GLU A 282 15.93 13.69 12.51
C GLU A 282 15.92 12.17 12.60
N ILE A 283 15.02 11.64 13.42
CA ILE A 283 14.61 10.25 13.39
C ILE A 283 13.14 10.20 13.01
N LYS A 284 12.83 9.46 11.94
CA LYS A 284 11.48 9.22 11.47
C LYS A 284 11.10 7.76 11.69
N MET A 285 10.04 7.48 12.42
CA MET A 285 9.55 6.12 12.66
C MET A 285 8.13 5.94 12.13
N THR A 286 7.80 4.76 11.62
CA THR A 286 6.41 4.42 11.29
C THR A 286 5.56 4.40 12.55
N SER A 287 4.35 4.96 12.51
CA SER A 287 3.49 4.95 13.71
C SER A 287 3.19 3.52 14.19
N GLU A 288 3.10 3.31 15.50
CA GLU A 288 2.61 2.04 16.08
C GLU A 288 1.23 1.71 15.52
N ASN A 289 0.36 2.72 15.50
CA ASN A 289 -1.00 2.66 14.98
C ASN A 289 -1.08 2.93 13.47
N ALA A 290 0.04 2.89 12.74
CA ALA A 290 0.00 3.02 11.29
C ALA A 290 -0.89 1.89 10.75
N TYR A 291 -2.01 2.23 10.14
CA TYR A 291 -2.87 1.30 9.44
C TYR A 291 -2.72 1.54 7.94
N ILE A 292 -2.68 0.46 7.14
CA ILE A 292 -2.52 0.57 5.69
C ILE A 292 -3.91 0.56 5.05
N GLU A 293 -4.33 1.70 4.53
CA GLU A 293 -5.62 1.92 3.85
C GLU A 293 -5.74 1.20 2.49
N ASN A 294 -4.62 0.71 1.92
CA ASN A 294 -4.56 0.00 0.64
C ASN A 294 -3.64 -1.23 0.68
N ASP A 295 -4.23 -2.41 0.45
CA ASP A 295 -3.61 -3.75 0.52
C ASP A 295 -2.52 -4.03 -0.54
N THR A 296 -2.15 -3.05 -1.36
CA THR A 296 -1.35 -3.28 -2.58
C THR A 296 0.16 -3.19 -2.35
N LEU A 297 0.62 -2.67 -1.22
CA LEU A 297 2.04 -2.63 -0.87
C LEU A 297 2.22 -3.12 0.57
N HIS A 298 2.87 -4.27 0.75
CA HIS A 298 3.39 -4.68 2.06
C HIS A 298 4.29 -3.56 2.61
N ARG A 299 3.74 -2.68 3.45
CA ARG A 299 4.49 -1.60 4.08
C ARG A 299 5.06 -2.17 5.38
N PHE A 300 6.38 -2.04 5.46
CA PHE A 300 7.17 -2.41 6.63
C PHE A 300 7.14 -1.26 7.63
N ARG A 301 7.21 -1.57 8.92
CA ARG A 301 7.60 -0.59 9.93
C ARG A 301 9.04 -0.20 9.65
N LYS A 302 9.35 1.10 9.70
CA LYS A 302 10.69 1.60 9.39
C LYS A 302 11.13 2.60 10.43
N ILE A 303 12.43 2.61 10.66
CA ILE A 303 13.13 3.72 11.29
C ILE A 303 14.07 4.33 10.26
N LYS A 304 13.98 5.64 10.06
CA LYS A 304 14.88 6.42 9.22
C LYS A 304 15.67 7.37 10.10
N ILE A 305 16.98 7.30 10.02
CA ILE A 305 17.88 8.18 10.76
C ILE A 305 18.59 9.05 9.75
N ARG A 306 18.52 10.37 9.93
CA ARG A 306 19.21 11.35 9.10
C ARG A 306 20.26 12.05 9.93
N THR A 307 21.50 11.99 9.45
CA THR A 307 22.66 12.74 9.95
C THR A 307 23.12 13.73 8.88
N ALA A 308 24.20 14.46 9.14
CA ALA A 308 24.82 15.34 8.14
C ALA A 308 25.41 14.58 6.96
N GLU A 309 25.98 13.42 7.23
CA GLU A 309 26.71 12.64 6.23
C GLU A 309 25.79 11.72 5.45
N MET A 310 24.73 11.19 6.08
CA MET A 310 23.92 10.14 5.47
C MET A 310 22.49 10.06 5.98
N GLN A 311 21.65 9.39 5.17
CA GLN A 311 20.34 8.94 5.57
C GLN A 311 20.27 7.41 5.51
N ARG A 312 19.98 6.77 6.65
CA ARG A 312 19.79 5.31 6.72
C ARG A 312 18.35 4.94 7.03
N THR A 313 17.90 3.82 6.48
CA THR A 313 16.55 3.28 6.70
C THR A 313 16.65 1.82 7.10
N TYR A 314 16.11 1.48 8.26
CA TYR A 314 15.98 0.11 8.74
C TYR A 314 14.52 -0.36 8.72
N LEU A 315 14.32 -1.66 8.54
CA LEU A 315 13.01 -2.32 8.50
C LEU A 315 12.79 -3.11 9.80
N LEU A 316 11.70 -2.78 10.50
CA LEU A 316 11.37 -3.27 11.84
C LEU A 316 10.08 -4.12 11.83
N GLY A 317 9.95 -5.01 10.84
CA GLY A 317 8.78 -5.87 10.68
C GLY A 317 7.68 -5.28 9.79
N HIS A 318 6.52 -5.93 9.78
CA HIS A 318 5.32 -5.53 9.04
C HIS A 318 4.44 -4.60 9.88
N ILE A 319 3.66 -3.79 9.19
CA ILE A 319 2.67 -2.91 9.84
C ILE A 319 1.40 -3.71 10.21
N ASP A 320 1.03 -4.70 9.40
CA ASP A 320 -0.20 -5.50 9.55
C ASP A 320 0.07 -6.86 10.23
N GLY A 321 -0.85 -7.31 11.08
CA GLY A 321 -0.82 -8.56 11.83
C GLY A 321 -1.46 -9.76 11.13
N ARG A 322 -1.65 -9.71 9.80
CA ARG A 322 -2.20 -10.82 9.01
C ARG A 322 -1.38 -12.11 9.14
N LYS A 323 -2.01 -13.25 8.81
CA LYS A 323 -1.32 -14.54 8.64
C LYS A 323 -0.12 -14.36 7.69
N ASN A 324 1.05 -14.83 8.12
CA ASN A 324 2.36 -14.70 7.45
C ASN A 324 3.01 -13.29 7.50
N CYS A 325 2.58 -12.43 8.42
CA CYS A 325 3.30 -11.19 8.73
C CYS A 325 4.07 -11.33 10.05
N PHE A 326 5.30 -10.82 10.06
CA PHE A 326 6.11 -10.69 11.27
C PHE A 326 5.93 -9.28 11.85
N CYS A 327 5.40 -9.18 13.07
CA CYS A 327 5.30 -7.95 13.85
C CYS A 327 6.38 -7.95 14.92
N TYR A 328 7.15 -6.87 15.04
CA TYR A 328 8.17 -6.76 16.07
C TYR A 328 7.52 -6.39 17.42
N PRO A 329 7.57 -7.24 18.45
CA PRO A 329 6.82 -7.03 19.68
C PRO A 329 7.31 -5.82 20.49
N GLU A 330 8.62 -5.55 20.51
CA GLU A 330 9.20 -4.46 21.30
C GLU A 330 9.19 -3.11 20.54
N TYR A 331 8.40 -2.99 19.47
CA TYR A 331 8.39 -1.79 18.64
C TYR A 331 7.96 -0.53 19.42
N SER A 332 6.97 -0.66 20.30
CA SER A 332 6.49 0.45 21.15
C SER A 332 7.56 0.89 22.15
N ASP A 333 8.24 -0.06 22.78
CA ASP A 333 9.27 0.23 23.78
C ASP A 333 10.52 0.82 23.15
N LEU A 334 10.87 0.38 21.93
CA LEU A 334 11.89 1.01 21.11
C LEU A 334 11.54 2.47 20.80
N TYR A 335 10.30 2.76 20.38
CA TYR A 335 9.85 4.13 20.12
C TYR A 335 9.97 5.01 21.37
N LYS A 336 9.47 4.55 22.52
CA LYS A 336 9.55 5.27 23.80
C LYS A 336 11.01 5.56 24.18
N SER A 337 11.89 4.56 24.01
CA SER A 337 13.31 4.68 24.35
C SER A 337 14.03 5.69 23.46
N ILE A 338 13.78 5.68 22.15
CA ILE A 338 14.37 6.66 21.23
C ILE A 338 13.83 8.07 21.51
N ASN A 339 12.54 8.20 21.82
CA ASN A 339 11.97 9.50 22.14
C ASN A 339 12.55 10.06 23.46
N ALA A 340 12.74 9.21 24.47
CA ALA A 340 13.43 9.57 25.70
C ALA A 340 14.90 9.96 25.45
N PHE A 341 15.59 9.27 24.53
CA PHE A 341 16.94 9.60 24.12
C PHE A 341 17.05 10.97 23.43
N LEU A 342 16.07 11.37 22.60
CA LEU A 342 16.12 12.64 21.85
C LEU A 342 15.68 13.86 22.69
N ARG A 343 14.79 13.64 23.67
CA ARG A 343 14.16 14.70 24.48
C ARG A 343 15.16 15.70 25.11
N PRO A 344 16.33 15.29 25.66
CA PRO A 344 17.31 16.24 26.22
C PRO A 344 17.91 17.22 25.20
N ALA A 345 17.90 16.89 23.90
CA ALA A 345 18.32 17.82 22.84
C ALA A 345 17.15 18.66 22.29
N GLY A 346 15.98 18.64 22.93
CA GLY A 346 14.78 19.31 22.44
C GLY A 346 14.21 18.72 21.15
N LYS A 347 14.62 17.48 20.80
CA LYS A 347 14.18 16.76 19.60
C LYS A 347 13.16 15.68 19.98
N ASN A 348 12.27 15.34 19.05
CA ASN A 348 11.33 14.24 19.19
C ASN A 348 11.37 13.35 17.93
N VAL A 349 10.92 12.11 18.07
CA VAL A 349 10.74 11.21 16.92
C VAL A 349 9.59 11.73 16.05
N ILE A 350 9.84 11.88 14.75
CA ILE A 350 8.83 12.30 13.78
C ILE A 350 8.10 11.06 13.27
N MET A 351 6.77 11.06 13.33
CA MET A 351 5.99 9.92 12.85
C MET A 351 5.83 9.95 11.33
N ILE A 352 6.13 8.84 10.67
CA ILE A 352 5.83 8.61 9.26
C ILE A 352 4.38 8.16 9.18
N THR A 353 3.51 9.07 8.76
CA THR A 353 2.17 8.76 8.27
C THR A 353 2.21 8.42 6.79
N TYR A 354 1.22 7.66 6.32
CA TYR A 354 1.32 6.84 5.11
C TYR A 354 0.25 7.14 4.07
#